data_AF-A0A126QKM4-F1
#
_entry.id   AF-A0A126QKM4-F1
#
_cell.length_a   1.000
_cell.length_b   1.000
_cell.length_c   1.000
_cell.angle_alpha   90.00
_cell.angle_beta   90.00
_cell.angle_gamma   90.00
#
_symmetry.space_group_name_H-M   'P 1'
#
loop_
_entity.id
_entity.type
_entity.pdbx_description
1 polymer ?
#
loop_
_entity_poly.entity_id
_entity_poly.type
_entity_poly.pdbx_seq_one_letter_code
_entity_poly.pdbx_strand_id
1 'polypeptide(L)'
;MIDPRKVPFRIKLIIGVVSMVSLTAVFLAGAIIFMADSALGELHIDPATLAGVERQLLLVAALVVGVGVAGSIAGSFLLVRTLIKPLQHLSAYTHEVAAGNYNLTIDYAAKDAISETIDAVRNMTGELKTKLGMAQGLLTGLTQPCVVVDTDEIITFLNQAELDLLQIDEPPSRFIGMHMAEFVYGDKSRPTLLGECMRKDKVIVGQVTEGKGRKGRPYHLLVDISPIKDLDGKIVGAFTILTETTQIKESEAEALRQHEIMAQAAREAETIAGELDEASVALARTVDEAGRGSDIQRDRAGETATAMEQMNATVLEVARNASDASINADDMRNLADEGAALVEQVVRAIQEVGEQSESLKDSMAHLDGQTKNIGTIMQVIDDIADQTNLLALNAAIEAARAGEAGRGFAVVADEVRKLAEKTMTATKEVDAAIRSIRSGTRENVVATESAVEAIQASTELAGRAGESIRNIQQSVIQTADQVRSIATAAEEQSASSEQVTRATEQINTISSETAHAMGEARDDLERLSSLASSLKELIGRMQS
;
A
#
# COMPACT_ATOMS: atom_id res chain seq x y z
N MET A 1 -58.86 -111.23 -27.93
CA MET A 1 -59.47 -109.89 -27.90
C MET A 1 -58.35 -108.85 -27.85
N ILE A 2 -58.26 -107.96 -28.83
CA ILE A 2 -57.26 -106.87 -28.86
C ILE A 2 -57.73 -105.77 -27.90
N ASP A 3 -56.84 -105.23 -27.07
CA ASP A 3 -57.15 -104.13 -26.13
C ASP A 3 -57.58 -102.87 -26.89
N PRO A 4 -58.83 -102.41 -26.73
CA PRO A 4 -59.36 -101.28 -27.48
C PRO A 4 -58.68 -99.95 -27.12
N ARG A 5 -57.85 -99.81 -26.08
CA ARG A 5 -57.16 -98.53 -25.80
C ARG A 5 -55.89 -98.33 -26.62
N LYS A 6 -55.22 -99.39 -27.05
CA LYS A 6 -53.94 -99.32 -27.80
C LYS A 6 -54.09 -99.21 -29.32
N VAL A 7 -55.31 -99.28 -29.83
CA VAL A 7 -55.58 -99.10 -31.27
C VAL A 7 -55.50 -97.60 -31.61
N PRO A 8 -54.65 -97.18 -32.57
CA PRO A 8 -54.52 -95.79 -32.99
C PRO A 8 -55.88 -95.17 -33.32
N PHE A 9 -56.12 -93.91 -32.90
CA PHE A 9 -57.41 -93.24 -33.11
C PHE A 9 -57.86 -93.26 -34.58
N ARG A 10 -56.90 -93.18 -35.52
CA ARG A 10 -57.15 -93.35 -36.96
C ARG A 10 -57.80 -94.69 -37.29
N ILE A 11 -57.28 -95.79 -36.76
CA ILE A 11 -57.82 -97.13 -37.02
C ILE A 11 -59.20 -97.28 -36.40
N LYS A 12 -59.44 -96.72 -35.20
CA LYS A 12 -60.77 -96.71 -34.58
C LYS A 12 -61.80 -95.91 -35.38
N LEU A 13 -61.42 -94.74 -35.87
CA LEU A 13 -62.29 -93.88 -36.66
C LEU A 13 -62.64 -94.56 -37.99
N ILE A 14 -61.64 -95.14 -38.67
CA ILE A 14 -61.85 -95.88 -39.93
C ILE A 14 -62.79 -97.07 -39.71
N ILE A 15 -62.52 -97.90 -38.69
CA ILE A 15 -63.37 -99.05 -38.36
C ILE A 15 -64.80 -98.59 -38.01
N GLY A 16 -64.94 -97.50 -37.24
CA GLY A 16 -66.24 -96.95 -36.86
C GLY A 16 -67.05 -96.46 -38.07
N VAL A 17 -66.44 -95.66 -38.95
CA VAL A 17 -67.09 -95.12 -40.15
C VAL A 17 -67.40 -96.22 -41.16
N VAL A 18 -66.50 -97.19 -41.36
CA VAL A 18 -66.74 -98.34 -42.25
C VAL A 18 -67.86 -99.22 -41.72
N SER A 19 -67.88 -99.54 -40.42
CA SER A 19 -68.97 -100.32 -39.82
C SER A 19 -70.31 -99.59 -39.91
N MET A 20 -70.35 -98.28 -39.64
CA MET A 20 -71.60 -97.50 -39.70
C MET A 20 -72.18 -97.46 -41.12
N VAL A 21 -71.33 -97.20 -42.13
CA VAL A 21 -71.75 -97.17 -43.54
C VAL A 21 -72.15 -98.55 -44.04
N SER A 22 -71.44 -99.61 -43.60
CA SER A 22 -71.80 -100.99 -43.94
C SER A 22 -73.18 -101.37 -43.40
N LEU A 23 -73.47 -101.01 -42.13
CA LEU A 23 -74.75 -101.31 -41.49
C LEU A 23 -75.92 -100.59 -42.18
N THR A 24 -75.73 -99.32 -42.55
CA THR A 24 -76.74 -98.54 -43.29
C THR A 24 -76.97 -99.08 -44.69
N ALA A 25 -75.92 -99.49 -45.41
CA ALA A 25 -76.06 -100.08 -46.74
C ALA A 25 -76.82 -101.42 -46.70
N VAL A 26 -76.60 -102.25 -45.67
CA VAL A 26 -77.35 -103.51 -45.46
C VAL A 26 -78.84 -103.23 -45.18
N PHE A 27 -79.15 -102.25 -44.35
CA PHE A 27 -80.54 -101.84 -44.10
C PHE A 27 -81.23 -101.32 -45.36
N LEU A 28 -80.55 -100.51 -46.17
CA LEU A 28 -81.08 -99.98 -47.42
C LEU A 28 -81.35 -101.10 -48.44
N ALA A 29 -80.43 -102.05 -48.55
CA ALA A 29 -80.60 -103.24 -49.39
C ALA A 29 -81.81 -104.08 -48.94
N GLY A 30 -81.98 -104.29 -47.63
CA GLY A 30 -83.16 -104.98 -47.07
C GLY A 30 -84.48 -104.25 -47.34
N ALA A 31 -84.49 -102.92 -47.24
CA ALA A 31 -85.68 -102.11 -47.55
C ALA A 31 -86.07 -102.19 -49.03
N ILE A 32 -85.08 -102.20 -49.94
CA ILE A 32 -85.33 -102.36 -51.38
C ILE A 32 -85.94 -103.74 -51.69
N ILE A 33 -85.44 -104.80 -51.05
CA ILE A 33 -86.01 -106.16 -51.20
C ILE A 33 -87.45 -106.21 -50.67
N PHE A 34 -87.71 -105.67 -49.48
CA PHE A 34 -89.04 -105.67 -48.87
C PHE A 34 -90.07 -104.87 -49.67
N MET A 35 -89.71 -103.67 -50.16
CA MET A 35 -90.61 -102.87 -50.99
C MET A 35 -90.94 -103.56 -52.32
N ALA A 36 -89.97 -104.26 -52.91
CA ALA A 36 -90.21 -104.98 -54.15
C ALA A 36 -91.07 -106.23 -53.96
N ASP A 37 -90.87 -106.99 -52.89
CA ASP A 37 -91.69 -108.15 -52.52
C ASP A 37 -93.15 -107.76 -52.24
N SER A 38 -93.34 -106.66 -51.50
CA SER A 38 -94.65 -106.04 -51.28
C SER A 38 -95.36 -105.61 -52.57
N ALA A 39 -94.63 -105.13 -53.57
CA ALA A 39 -95.20 -104.68 -54.84
C ALA A 39 -95.55 -105.86 -55.78
N LEU A 40 -94.84 -106.99 -55.66
CA LEU A 40 -95.05 -108.17 -56.50
C LEU A 40 -96.23 -109.04 -56.01
N GLY A 41 -96.55 -109.03 -54.72
CA GLY A 41 -97.64 -109.82 -54.14
C GLY A 41 -99.07 -109.42 -54.56
N GLU A 42 -99.28 -108.21 -55.08
CA GLU A 42 -100.61 -107.76 -55.55
C GLU A 42 -100.93 -108.17 -57.00
N LEU A 43 -99.93 -108.58 -57.78
CA LEU A 43 -100.15 -109.03 -59.17
C LEU A 43 -100.21 -110.56 -59.22
N HIS A 44 -101.26 -111.13 -59.83
CA HIS A 44 -101.31 -112.56 -60.17
C HIS A 44 -100.35 -112.84 -61.34
N ILE A 45 -99.06 -113.00 -61.01
CA ILE A 45 -97.97 -113.30 -61.94
C ILE A 45 -97.62 -114.79 -61.84
N ASP A 46 -97.33 -115.40 -62.98
CA ASP A 46 -96.96 -116.81 -63.12
C ASP A 46 -95.67 -117.14 -62.30
N PRO A 47 -95.57 -118.27 -61.58
CA PRO A 47 -94.48 -118.54 -60.65
C PRO A 47 -93.08 -118.56 -61.27
N ALA A 48 -92.97 -118.88 -62.57
CA ALA A 48 -91.68 -118.90 -63.28
C ALA A 48 -91.10 -117.50 -63.47
N THR A 49 -91.94 -116.47 -63.59
CA THR A 49 -91.51 -115.07 -63.71
C THR A 49 -91.13 -114.44 -62.37
N LEU A 50 -91.74 -114.86 -61.26
CA LEU A 50 -91.44 -114.34 -59.92
C LEU A 50 -90.00 -114.65 -59.47
N ALA A 51 -89.56 -115.90 -59.67
CA ALA A 51 -88.21 -116.34 -59.30
C ALA A 51 -87.08 -115.63 -60.09
N GLY A 52 -87.37 -115.18 -61.31
CA GLY A 52 -86.44 -114.38 -62.11
C GLY A 52 -86.23 -112.97 -61.56
N VAL A 53 -87.29 -112.36 -61.03
CA VAL A 53 -87.27 -111.00 -60.48
C VAL A 53 -86.59 -110.97 -59.11
N GLU A 54 -86.86 -111.93 -58.23
CA GLU A 54 -86.16 -112.06 -56.93
C GLU A 54 -84.63 -112.17 -57.09
N ARG A 55 -84.17 -112.93 -58.09
CA ARG A 55 -82.73 -113.10 -58.33
C ARG A 55 -82.05 -111.81 -58.81
N GLN A 56 -82.74 -110.98 -59.58
CA GLN A 56 -82.22 -109.66 -59.97
C GLN A 56 -82.20 -108.68 -58.79
N LEU A 57 -83.20 -108.71 -57.92
CA LEU A 57 -83.24 -107.87 -56.71
C LEU A 57 -82.09 -108.15 -55.75
N LEU A 58 -81.74 -109.42 -55.53
CA LEU A 58 -80.60 -109.80 -54.67
C LEU A 58 -79.25 -109.32 -55.24
N LEU A 59 -79.08 -109.31 -56.57
CA LEU A 59 -77.86 -108.81 -57.21
C LEU A 59 -77.71 -107.30 -57.07
N VAL A 60 -78.80 -106.53 -57.22
CA VAL A 60 -78.79 -105.08 -57.02
C VAL A 60 -78.47 -104.74 -55.56
N ALA A 61 -79.08 -105.45 -54.61
CA ALA A 61 -78.79 -105.31 -53.19
C ALA A 61 -77.31 -105.55 -52.85
N ALA A 62 -76.68 -106.60 -53.41
CA ALA A 62 -75.26 -106.88 -53.19
C ALA A 62 -74.33 -105.78 -53.74
N LEU A 63 -74.68 -105.18 -54.90
CA LEU A 63 -73.91 -104.10 -55.50
C LEU A 63 -73.92 -102.83 -54.63
N VAL A 64 -75.08 -102.47 -54.08
CA VAL A 64 -75.23 -101.29 -53.21
C VAL A 64 -74.35 -101.39 -51.97
N VAL A 65 -74.28 -102.57 -51.34
CA VAL A 65 -73.40 -102.81 -50.19
C VAL A 65 -71.93 -102.71 -50.59
N GLY A 66 -71.53 -103.31 -51.71
CA GLY A 66 -70.13 -103.28 -52.18
C GLY A 66 -69.60 -101.86 -52.44
N VAL A 67 -70.39 -101.02 -53.12
CA VAL A 67 -70.02 -99.63 -53.41
C VAL A 67 -69.97 -98.78 -52.13
N GLY A 68 -70.89 -99.00 -51.19
CA GLY A 68 -70.91 -98.29 -49.91
C GLY A 68 -69.65 -98.53 -49.07
N VAL A 69 -69.18 -99.77 -48.97
CA VAL A 69 -67.97 -100.11 -48.19
C VAL A 69 -66.70 -99.51 -48.83
N ALA A 70 -66.56 -99.63 -50.16
CA ALA A 70 -65.40 -99.08 -50.86
C ALA A 70 -65.30 -97.54 -50.73
N GLY A 71 -66.44 -96.84 -50.83
CA GLY A 71 -66.51 -95.39 -50.64
C GLY A 71 -66.11 -94.95 -49.22
N SER A 72 -66.48 -95.73 -48.21
CA SER A 72 -66.15 -95.44 -46.81
C SER A 72 -64.65 -95.55 -46.51
N ILE A 73 -63.96 -96.55 -47.07
CA ILE A 73 -62.51 -96.72 -46.93
C ILE A 73 -61.76 -95.55 -47.58
N ALA A 74 -62.17 -95.15 -48.79
CA ALA A 74 -61.57 -94.01 -49.49
C ALA A 74 -61.79 -92.67 -48.74
N GLY A 75 -63.00 -92.41 -48.24
CA GLY A 75 -63.31 -91.22 -47.45
C GLY A 75 -62.52 -91.15 -46.14
N SER A 76 -62.37 -92.30 -45.47
CA SER A 76 -61.56 -92.46 -44.27
C SER A 76 -60.07 -92.13 -44.49
N PHE A 77 -59.49 -92.59 -45.60
CA PHE A 77 -58.10 -92.30 -45.95
C PHE A 77 -57.88 -90.80 -46.26
N LEU A 78 -58.85 -90.18 -46.95
CA LEU A 78 -58.86 -88.73 -47.19
C LEU A 78 -58.86 -87.95 -45.88
N LEU A 79 -59.77 -88.26 -44.95
CA LEU A 79 -59.94 -87.58 -43.66
C LEU A 79 -58.65 -87.61 -42.81
N VAL A 80 -57.95 -88.74 -42.81
CA VAL A 80 -56.67 -88.91 -42.13
C VAL A 80 -55.57 -88.01 -42.71
N ARG A 81 -55.53 -87.88 -44.03
CA ARG A 81 -54.49 -87.11 -44.74
C ARG A 81 -54.76 -85.61 -44.69
N THR A 82 -56.01 -85.18 -44.81
CA THR A 82 -56.38 -83.76 -44.86
C THR A 82 -56.59 -83.11 -43.48
N LEU A 83 -57.03 -83.85 -42.45
CA LEU A 83 -57.32 -83.25 -41.14
C LEU A 83 -56.29 -83.62 -40.05
N ILE A 84 -55.92 -84.90 -39.94
CA ILE A 84 -55.16 -85.35 -38.74
C ILE A 84 -53.66 -85.03 -38.83
N LYS A 85 -53.03 -85.16 -40.01
CA LYS A 85 -51.58 -84.86 -40.15
C LYS A 85 -51.24 -83.39 -39.86
N PRO A 86 -51.96 -82.39 -40.40
CA PRO A 86 -51.65 -80.97 -40.16
C PRO A 86 -51.77 -80.56 -38.69
N LEU A 87 -52.79 -81.04 -37.97
CA LEU A 87 -52.97 -80.76 -36.54
C LEU A 87 -51.81 -81.26 -35.66
N GLN A 88 -51.17 -82.37 -36.04
CA GLN A 88 -49.99 -82.87 -35.32
C GLN A 88 -48.77 -81.96 -35.51
N HIS A 89 -48.57 -81.41 -36.71
CA HIS A 89 -47.50 -80.45 -36.96
C HIS A 89 -47.72 -79.15 -36.18
N LEU A 90 -48.97 -78.67 -36.10
CA LEU A 90 -49.31 -77.49 -35.28
C LEU A 90 -48.99 -77.71 -33.80
N SER A 91 -49.33 -78.88 -33.25
CA SER A 91 -49.00 -79.24 -31.86
C SER A 91 -47.48 -79.22 -31.59
N ALA A 92 -46.69 -79.83 -32.47
CA ALA A 92 -45.23 -79.81 -32.36
C ALA A 92 -44.66 -78.39 -32.43
N TYR A 93 -45.17 -77.54 -33.33
CA TYR A 93 -44.78 -76.13 -33.44
C TYR A 93 -45.06 -75.35 -32.16
N THR A 94 -46.26 -75.49 -31.60
CA THR A 94 -46.61 -74.81 -30.33
C THR A 94 -45.75 -75.26 -29.15
N HIS A 95 -45.29 -76.51 -29.15
CA HIS A 95 -44.43 -77.03 -28.09
C HIS A 95 -43.02 -76.42 -28.15
N GLU A 96 -42.46 -76.24 -29.34
CA GLU A 96 -41.14 -75.61 -29.51
C GLU A 96 -41.17 -74.10 -29.21
N VAL A 97 -42.27 -73.43 -29.58
CA VAL A 97 -42.52 -72.02 -29.20
C VAL A 97 -42.58 -71.86 -27.68
N ALA A 98 -43.25 -72.78 -26.98
CA ALA A 98 -43.29 -72.79 -25.52
C ALA A 98 -41.92 -73.07 -24.89
N ALA A 99 -41.03 -73.77 -25.60
CA ALA A 99 -39.65 -74.00 -25.19
C ALA A 99 -38.70 -72.82 -25.51
N GLY A 100 -39.23 -71.69 -26.00
CA GLY A 100 -38.47 -70.47 -26.26
C GLY A 100 -37.90 -70.34 -27.69
N ASN A 101 -38.24 -71.25 -28.60
CA ASN A 101 -37.78 -71.21 -29.99
C ASN A 101 -38.79 -70.50 -30.90
N TYR A 102 -38.73 -69.17 -30.92
CA TYR A 102 -39.66 -68.31 -31.66
C TYR A 102 -39.34 -68.11 -33.15
N ASN A 103 -38.29 -68.77 -33.67
CA ASN A 103 -37.84 -68.60 -35.07
C ASN A 103 -38.30 -69.73 -36.00
N LEU A 104 -39.14 -70.65 -35.53
CA LEU A 104 -39.63 -71.76 -36.33
C LEU A 104 -40.70 -71.30 -37.33
N THR A 105 -40.86 -72.08 -38.41
CA THR A 105 -41.90 -71.85 -39.43
C THR A 105 -42.74 -73.11 -39.63
N ILE A 106 -44.06 -72.94 -39.70
CA ILE A 106 -45.00 -74.00 -40.06
C ILE A 106 -45.68 -73.65 -41.38
N ASP A 107 -45.59 -74.56 -42.35
CA ASP A 107 -46.06 -74.37 -43.73
C ASP A 107 -47.25 -75.31 -44.04
N TYR A 108 -48.39 -74.72 -44.41
CA TYR A 108 -49.64 -75.43 -44.69
C TYR A 108 -50.45 -74.68 -45.75
N ALA A 109 -50.58 -75.28 -46.93
CA ALA A 109 -51.06 -74.58 -48.13
C ALA A 109 -52.58 -74.65 -48.38
N ALA A 110 -53.34 -75.42 -47.60
CA ALA A 110 -54.78 -75.55 -47.79
C ALA A 110 -55.53 -74.42 -47.06
N LYS A 111 -56.61 -73.89 -47.66
CA LYS A 111 -57.46 -72.85 -47.04
C LYS A 111 -58.65 -73.49 -46.33
N ASP A 112 -58.44 -73.82 -45.06
CA ASP A 112 -59.44 -74.45 -44.19
C ASP A 112 -59.30 -73.96 -42.73
N ALA A 113 -60.15 -74.46 -41.83
CA ALA A 113 -60.12 -74.09 -40.41
C ALA A 113 -58.77 -74.37 -39.71
N ILE A 114 -57.95 -75.28 -40.24
CA ILE A 114 -56.61 -75.57 -39.69
C ILE A 114 -55.63 -74.45 -40.08
N SER A 115 -55.72 -73.93 -41.31
CA SER A 115 -54.91 -72.76 -41.73
C SER A 115 -55.18 -71.52 -40.89
N GLU A 116 -56.44 -71.26 -40.53
CA GLU A 116 -56.81 -70.12 -39.67
C GLU A 116 -56.22 -70.27 -38.25
N THR A 117 -56.20 -71.49 -37.71
CA THR A 117 -55.57 -71.78 -36.41
C THR A 117 -54.05 -71.64 -36.46
N ILE A 118 -53.42 -72.10 -37.55
CA ILE A 118 -51.97 -71.95 -37.79
C ILE A 118 -51.61 -70.46 -37.86
N ASP A 119 -52.39 -69.66 -38.58
CA ASP A 119 -52.16 -68.22 -38.71
C ASP A 119 -52.37 -67.47 -37.38
N ALA A 120 -53.37 -67.85 -36.57
CA ALA A 120 -53.57 -67.30 -35.23
C ALA A 120 -52.37 -67.57 -34.30
N VAL A 121 -51.82 -68.80 -34.31
CA VAL A 121 -50.62 -69.16 -33.55
C VAL A 121 -49.37 -68.45 -34.09
N ARG A 122 -49.29 -68.23 -35.42
CA ARG A 122 -48.22 -67.44 -36.05
C ARG A 122 -48.28 -65.97 -35.62
N ASN A 123 -49.46 -65.37 -35.58
CA ASN A 123 -49.64 -63.99 -35.12
C ASN A 123 -49.31 -63.85 -33.63
N MET A 124 -49.73 -64.80 -32.79
CA MET A 124 -49.38 -64.82 -31.37
C MET A 124 -47.86 -64.93 -31.16
N THR A 125 -47.18 -65.79 -31.94
CA THR A 125 -45.70 -65.91 -31.89
C THR A 125 -44.99 -64.67 -32.41
N GLY A 126 -45.52 -64.03 -33.46
CA GLY A 126 -45.05 -62.73 -33.93
C GLY A 126 -45.20 -61.64 -32.86
N GLU A 127 -46.34 -61.56 -32.19
CA GLU A 127 -46.61 -60.60 -31.12
C GLU A 127 -45.70 -60.83 -29.90
N LEU A 128 -45.49 -62.09 -29.50
CA LEU A 128 -44.54 -62.47 -28.44
C LEU A 128 -43.11 -62.08 -28.81
N LYS A 129 -42.69 -62.32 -30.06
CA LYS A 129 -41.36 -61.93 -30.56
C LYS A 129 -41.17 -60.42 -30.54
N THR A 130 -42.17 -59.65 -30.95
CA THR A 130 -42.15 -58.18 -30.90
C THR A 130 -42.05 -57.68 -29.46
N LYS A 131 -42.88 -58.18 -28.54
CA LYS A 131 -42.87 -57.73 -27.14
C LYS A 131 -41.60 -58.13 -26.39
N LEU A 132 -41.12 -59.36 -26.55
CA LEU A 132 -39.88 -59.83 -25.93
C LEU A 132 -38.66 -59.14 -26.54
N GLY A 133 -38.63 -58.99 -27.86
CA GLY A 133 -37.58 -58.24 -28.56
C GLY A 133 -37.55 -56.76 -28.18
N MET A 134 -38.70 -56.14 -27.93
CA MET A 134 -38.79 -54.78 -27.41
C MET A 134 -38.27 -54.68 -25.97
N ALA A 135 -38.64 -55.61 -25.08
CA ALA A 135 -38.14 -55.62 -23.70
C ALA A 135 -36.61 -55.83 -23.64
N GLN A 136 -36.07 -56.75 -24.43
CA GLN A 136 -34.62 -56.95 -24.55
C GLN A 136 -33.94 -55.75 -25.22
N GLY A 137 -34.55 -55.15 -26.25
CA GLY A 137 -34.05 -53.96 -26.94
C GLY A 137 -34.01 -52.72 -26.03
N LEU A 138 -35.01 -52.55 -25.16
CA LEU A 138 -35.04 -51.48 -24.16
C LEU A 138 -33.93 -51.66 -23.13
N LEU A 139 -33.79 -52.86 -22.55
CA LEU A 139 -32.74 -53.15 -21.56
C LEU A 139 -31.33 -52.99 -22.14
N THR A 140 -31.09 -53.51 -23.35
CA THR A 140 -29.80 -53.36 -24.04
C THR A 140 -29.53 -51.94 -24.53
N GLY A 141 -30.56 -51.14 -24.77
CA GLY A 141 -30.46 -49.72 -25.11
C GLY A 141 -30.29 -48.77 -23.92
N LEU A 142 -30.42 -49.25 -22.67
CA LEU A 142 -30.20 -48.42 -21.49
C LEU A 142 -28.72 -48.04 -21.37
N THR A 143 -28.45 -46.75 -21.43
CA THR A 143 -27.11 -46.17 -21.26
C THR A 143 -26.75 -45.94 -19.79
N GLN A 144 -27.72 -45.98 -18.88
CA GLN A 144 -27.49 -45.85 -17.44
C GLN A 144 -27.13 -47.20 -16.84
N PRO A 145 -26.17 -47.25 -15.91
CA PRO A 145 -25.88 -48.43 -15.09
C PRO A 145 -27.16 -49.11 -14.59
N CYS A 146 -27.37 -50.37 -14.98
CA CYS A 146 -28.59 -51.09 -14.67
C CYS A 146 -28.31 -52.59 -14.51
N VAL A 147 -28.94 -53.18 -13.50
CA VAL A 147 -28.98 -54.63 -13.29
C VAL A 147 -30.40 -55.09 -12.99
N VAL A 148 -30.75 -56.24 -13.55
CA VAL A 148 -32.00 -56.96 -13.33
C VAL A 148 -31.69 -58.30 -12.69
N VAL A 149 -32.44 -58.65 -11.66
CA VAL A 149 -32.34 -59.92 -10.95
C VAL A 149 -33.68 -60.63 -10.96
N ASP A 150 -33.66 -61.97 -10.84
CA ASP A 150 -34.87 -62.76 -10.59
C ASP A 150 -35.28 -62.73 -9.11
N THR A 151 -36.29 -63.55 -8.75
CA THR A 151 -36.80 -63.65 -7.37
C THR A 151 -35.80 -64.19 -6.36
N ASP A 152 -34.74 -64.88 -6.81
CA ASP A 152 -33.66 -65.42 -5.98
C ASP A 152 -32.42 -64.49 -5.99
N GLU A 153 -32.61 -63.23 -6.43
CA GLU A 153 -31.56 -62.23 -6.57
C GLU A 153 -30.41 -62.66 -7.51
N ILE A 154 -30.70 -63.59 -8.44
CA ILE A 154 -29.75 -64.01 -9.46
C ILE A 154 -29.80 -63.03 -10.62
N ILE A 155 -28.65 -62.56 -11.06
CA ILE A 155 -28.55 -61.57 -12.12
C ILE A 155 -28.98 -62.17 -13.45
N THR A 156 -30.05 -61.63 -14.02
CA THR A 156 -30.63 -62.04 -15.30
C THR A 156 -30.26 -61.08 -16.43
N PHE A 157 -29.94 -59.83 -16.09
CA PHE A 157 -29.40 -58.85 -17.03
C PHE A 157 -28.52 -57.86 -16.27
N LEU A 158 -27.41 -57.46 -16.87
CA LEU A 158 -26.66 -56.28 -16.47
C LEU A 158 -26.07 -55.64 -17.73
N ASN A 159 -25.96 -54.32 -17.76
CA ASN A 159 -25.35 -53.63 -18.89
C ASN A 159 -23.89 -53.28 -18.62
N GLN A 160 -23.20 -52.84 -19.68
CA GLN A 160 -21.79 -52.45 -19.59
C GLN A 160 -21.58 -51.24 -18.67
N ALA A 161 -22.53 -50.30 -18.66
CA ALA A 161 -22.45 -49.08 -17.83
C ALA A 161 -22.36 -49.40 -16.33
N GLU A 162 -23.04 -50.45 -15.85
CA GLU A 162 -22.93 -50.95 -14.47
C GLU A 162 -21.50 -51.41 -14.13
N LEU A 163 -20.87 -52.13 -15.04
CA LEU A 163 -19.51 -52.64 -14.87
C LEU A 163 -18.48 -51.52 -14.95
N ASP A 164 -18.65 -50.58 -15.88
CA ASP A 164 -17.78 -49.43 -16.05
C ASP A 164 -17.81 -48.56 -14.79
N LEU A 165 -19.00 -48.33 -14.22
CA LEU A 165 -19.19 -47.62 -12.95
C LEU A 165 -18.44 -48.28 -11.80
N LEU A 166 -18.55 -49.62 -11.70
CA LEU A 166 -17.88 -50.40 -10.66
C LEU A 166 -16.40 -50.74 -11.00
N GLN A 167 -15.88 -50.24 -12.13
CA GLN A 167 -14.52 -50.46 -12.62
C GLN A 167 -14.16 -51.95 -12.87
N ILE A 168 -15.09 -52.68 -13.48
CA ILE A 168 -14.97 -54.10 -13.81
C ILE A 168 -14.73 -54.25 -15.32
N ASP A 169 -13.58 -54.80 -15.73
CA ASP A 169 -13.22 -54.94 -17.16
C ASP A 169 -13.69 -56.28 -17.79
N GLU A 170 -14.56 -57.03 -17.10
CA GLU A 170 -15.10 -58.30 -17.58
C GLU A 170 -16.42 -58.06 -18.32
N PRO A 171 -16.79 -58.87 -19.34
CA PRO A 171 -18.04 -58.67 -20.06
C PRO A 171 -19.27 -59.01 -19.20
N PRO A 172 -20.44 -58.40 -19.44
CA PRO A 172 -21.66 -58.63 -18.66
C PRO A 172 -22.06 -60.10 -18.54
N SER A 173 -21.85 -60.88 -19.61
CA SER A 173 -22.15 -62.31 -19.64
C SER A 173 -21.44 -63.13 -18.56
N ARG A 174 -20.32 -62.65 -18.02
CA ARG A 174 -19.56 -63.31 -16.94
C ARG A 174 -20.33 -63.36 -15.62
N PHE A 175 -21.21 -62.40 -15.38
CA PHE A 175 -21.92 -62.22 -14.11
C PHE A 175 -23.39 -62.63 -14.19
N ILE A 176 -23.90 -62.95 -15.38
CA ILE A 176 -25.23 -63.53 -15.55
C ILE A 176 -25.26 -64.89 -14.84
N GLY A 177 -26.26 -65.11 -13.98
CA GLY A 177 -26.36 -66.30 -13.14
C GLY A 177 -25.64 -66.19 -11.78
N MET A 178 -24.93 -65.09 -11.51
CA MET A 178 -24.35 -64.81 -10.20
C MET A 178 -25.40 -64.18 -9.27
N HIS A 179 -25.29 -64.42 -7.97
CA HIS A 179 -26.15 -63.76 -6.99
C HIS A 179 -25.70 -62.31 -6.76
N MET A 180 -26.64 -61.38 -6.67
CA MET A 180 -26.36 -59.94 -6.60
C MET A 180 -25.51 -59.54 -5.37
N ALA A 181 -25.77 -60.14 -4.20
CA ALA A 181 -24.98 -59.90 -3.00
C ALA A 181 -23.50 -60.34 -3.16
N GLU A 182 -23.26 -61.43 -3.90
CA GLU A 182 -21.90 -61.89 -4.21
C GLU A 182 -21.21 -60.93 -5.20
N PHE A 183 -21.95 -60.43 -6.18
CA PHE A 183 -21.45 -59.47 -7.16
C PHE A 183 -21.01 -58.13 -6.52
N VAL A 184 -21.83 -57.57 -5.62
CA VAL A 184 -21.57 -56.27 -5.00
C VAL A 184 -20.66 -56.36 -3.77
N TYR A 185 -20.86 -57.37 -2.92
CA TYR A 185 -20.20 -57.45 -1.62
C TYR A 185 -19.19 -58.58 -1.49
N GLY A 186 -19.12 -59.51 -2.45
CA GLY A 186 -18.31 -60.73 -2.34
C GLY A 186 -18.85 -61.75 -1.33
N ASP A 187 -20.03 -61.51 -0.76
CA ASP A 187 -20.68 -62.35 0.25
C ASP A 187 -22.16 -62.52 -0.09
N LYS A 188 -22.54 -63.75 -0.43
CA LYS A 188 -23.91 -64.12 -0.79
C LYS A 188 -24.91 -63.96 0.37
N SER A 189 -24.45 -63.96 1.62
CA SER A 189 -25.31 -63.87 2.80
C SER A 189 -25.76 -62.46 3.15
N ARG A 190 -25.13 -61.43 2.55
CA ARG A 190 -25.42 -60.04 2.87
C ARG A 190 -26.73 -59.58 2.19
N PRO A 191 -27.66 -58.95 2.92
CA PRO A 191 -28.90 -58.47 2.31
C PRO A 191 -28.61 -57.36 1.30
N THR A 192 -29.28 -57.42 0.14
CA THR A 192 -29.23 -56.34 -0.86
C THR A 192 -30.50 -55.48 -0.82
N LEU A 193 -30.40 -54.25 -1.33
CA LEU A 193 -31.56 -53.37 -1.50
C LEU A 193 -32.56 -53.94 -2.53
N LEU A 194 -32.09 -54.73 -3.51
CA LEU A 194 -32.93 -55.45 -4.48
C LEU A 194 -33.79 -56.51 -3.78
N GLY A 195 -33.18 -57.32 -2.90
CA GLY A 195 -33.90 -58.29 -2.07
C GLY A 195 -34.87 -57.66 -1.08
N GLU A 196 -34.55 -56.49 -0.52
CA GLU A 196 -35.46 -55.73 0.33
C GLU A 196 -36.66 -55.18 -0.46
N CYS A 197 -36.41 -54.58 -1.63
CA CYS A 197 -37.43 -54.05 -2.54
C CYS A 197 -38.46 -55.12 -2.91
N MET A 198 -38.00 -56.32 -3.31
CA MET A 198 -38.87 -57.44 -3.67
C MET A 198 -39.66 -57.99 -2.48
N ARG A 199 -39.02 -58.20 -1.32
CA ARG A 199 -39.72 -58.73 -0.11
C ARG A 199 -40.80 -57.81 0.41
N LYS A 200 -40.59 -56.49 0.28
CA LYS A 200 -41.54 -55.46 0.76
C LYS A 200 -42.49 -54.96 -0.32
N ASP A 201 -42.34 -55.41 -1.57
CA ASP A 201 -43.05 -54.91 -2.75
C ASP A 201 -43.06 -53.37 -2.83
N LYS A 202 -41.89 -52.74 -2.65
CA LYS A 202 -41.76 -51.28 -2.54
C LYS A 202 -40.63 -50.74 -3.40
N VAL A 203 -40.94 -49.74 -4.22
CA VAL A 203 -39.95 -48.98 -4.99
C VAL A 203 -39.07 -48.16 -4.04
N ILE A 204 -37.75 -48.23 -4.23
CA ILE A 204 -36.75 -47.43 -3.54
C ILE A 204 -36.29 -46.37 -4.55
N VAL A 205 -36.38 -45.08 -4.21
CA VAL A 205 -35.98 -43.98 -5.08
C VAL A 205 -35.10 -43.02 -4.31
N GLY A 206 -34.05 -42.50 -4.93
CA GLY A 206 -33.20 -41.46 -4.36
C GLY A 206 -32.27 -41.95 -3.24
N GLN A 207 -32.04 -43.26 -3.13
CA GLN A 207 -31.18 -43.78 -2.08
C GLN A 207 -29.72 -43.44 -2.39
N VAL A 208 -29.13 -42.58 -1.57
CA VAL A 208 -27.72 -42.21 -1.73
C VAL A 208 -26.85 -43.32 -1.16
N THR A 209 -25.82 -43.68 -1.91
CA THR A 209 -24.75 -44.56 -1.44
C THR A 209 -23.39 -44.05 -1.91
N GLU A 210 -22.39 -44.30 -1.10
CA GLU A 210 -21.00 -43.96 -1.39
C GLU A 210 -20.13 -45.20 -1.19
N GLY A 211 -19.06 -45.29 -1.95
CA GLY A 211 -18.20 -46.46 -1.93
C GLY A 211 -17.03 -46.32 -2.88
N LYS A 212 -16.37 -47.43 -3.17
CA LYS A 212 -15.26 -47.49 -4.12
C LYS A 212 -15.49 -48.61 -5.12
N GLY A 213 -15.22 -48.34 -6.40
CA GLY A 213 -15.19 -49.36 -7.44
C GLY A 213 -14.06 -50.37 -7.20
N ARG A 214 -14.02 -51.45 -8.00
CA ARG A 214 -13.02 -52.54 -7.84
C ARG A 214 -11.57 -52.08 -8.00
N LYS A 215 -11.32 -50.98 -8.71
CA LYS A 215 -9.98 -50.35 -8.84
C LYS A 215 -9.76 -49.19 -7.86
N GLY A 216 -10.67 -48.97 -6.91
CA GLY A 216 -10.52 -48.01 -5.82
C GLY A 216 -11.02 -46.59 -6.08
N ARG A 217 -11.60 -46.28 -7.25
CA ARG A 217 -12.18 -44.94 -7.51
C ARG A 217 -13.41 -44.74 -6.61
N PRO A 218 -13.48 -43.65 -5.84
CA PRO A 218 -14.66 -43.34 -5.06
C PRO A 218 -15.84 -43.00 -5.98
N TYR A 219 -17.03 -43.41 -5.58
CA TYR A 219 -18.28 -43.03 -6.24
C TYR A 219 -19.27 -42.47 -5.22
N HIS A 220 -20.12 -41.57 -5.69
CA HIS A 220 -21.37 -41.21 -5.03
C HIS A 220 -22.51 -41.53 -6.00
N LEU A 221 -23.42 -42.39 -5.57
CA LEU A 221 -24.49 -42.90 -6.42
C LEU A 221 -25.85 -42.56 -5.81
N LEU A 222 -26.79 -42.28 -6.72
CA LEU A 222 -28.21 -42.30 -6.41
C LEU A 222 -28.79 -43.59 -6.99
N VAL A 223 -29.37 -44.40 -6.12
CA VAL A 223 -29.84 -45.76 -6.41
C VAL A 223 -31.37 -45.76 -6.45
N ASP A 224 -31.93 -46.17 -7.59
CA ASP A 224 -33.35 -46.35 -7.80
C ASP A 224 -33.65 -47.82 -8.11
N ILE A 225 -34.52 -48.47 -7.33
CA ILE A 225 -34.84 -49.89 -7.44
C ILE A 225 -36.35 -50.09 -7.51
N SER A 226 -36.80 -50.92 -8.45
CA SER A 226 -38.20 -51.26 -8.63
C SER A 226 -38.41 -52.77 -8.85
N PRO A 227 -39.46 -53.37 -8.26
CA PRO A 227 -39.80 -54.77 -8.53
C PRO A 227 -40.36 -54.91 -9.95
N ILE A 228 -40.02 -56.01 -10.61
CA ILE A 228 -40.59 -56.43 -11.89
C ILE A 228 -41.71 -57.42 -11.58
N LYS A 229 -42.89 -57.18 -12.15
CA LYS A 229 -44.07 -58.02 -11.97
C LYS A 229 -44.48 -58.65 -13.30
N ASP A 230 -45.00 -59.87 -13.24
CA ASP A 230 -45.68 -60.49 -14.39
C ASP A 230 -47.07 -59.87 -14.63
N LEU A 231 -47.78 -60.37 -15.64
CA LEU A 231 -49.12 -59.89 -16.01
C LEU A 231 -50.19 -60.20 -14.96
N ASP A 232 -49.93 -61.12 -14.03
CA ASP A 232 -50.82 -61.46 -12.91
C ASP A 232 -50.44 -60.67 -11.63
N GLY A 233 -49.46 -59.78 -11.71
CA GLY A 233 -49.01 -58.92 -10.62
C GLY A 233 -48.06 -59.60 -9.63
N LYS A 234 -47.59 -60.81 -9.92
CA LYS A 234 -46.61 -61.53 -9.09
C LYS A 234 -45.21 -61.00 -9.39
N ILE A 235 -44.41 -60.81 -8.34
CA ILE A 235 -43.01 -60.39 -8.50
C ILE A 235 -42.23 -61.53 -9.17
N VAL A 236 -41.57 -61.18 -10.28
CA VAL A 236 -40.69 -62.07 -11.04
C VAL A 236 -39.23 -61.66 -10.97
N GLY A 237 -38.94 -60.50 -10.37
CA GLY A 237 -37.60 -59.99 -10.20
C GLY A 237 -37.59 -58.55 -9.73
N ALA A 238 -36.44 -57.89 -9.83
CA ALA A 238 -36.31 -56.45 -9.63
C ALA A 238 -35.23 -55.90 -10.56
N PHE A 239 -35.34 -54.61 -10.89
CA PHE A 239 -34.27 -53.89 -11.57
C PHE A 239 -33.82 -52.70 -10.74
N THR A 240 -32.56 -52.34 -10.89
CA THR A 240 -31.98 -51.11 -10.33
C THR A 240 -31.42 -50.25 -11.45
N ILE A 241 -31.48 -48.94 -11.27
CA ILE A 241 -30.75 -47.96 -12.05
C ILE A 241 -29.85 -47.18 -11.07
N LEU A 242 -28.60 -46.94 -11.46
CA LEU A 242 -27.65 -46.14 -10.69
C LEU A 242 -27.30 -44.86 -11.47
N THR A 243 -27.34 -43.72 -10.77
CA THR A 243 -26.88 -42.43 -11.30
C THR A 243 -25.63 -41.97 -10.56
N GLU A 244 -24.52 -41.76 -11.27
CA GLU A 244 -23.28 -41.23 -10.68
C GLU A 244 -23.40 -39.72 -10.43
N THR A 245 -23.16 -39.28 -9.19
CA THR A 245 -23.18 -37.87 -8.75
C THR A 245 -21.84 -37.39 -8.19
N THR A 246 -20.79 -38.21 -8.26
CA THR A 246 -19.44 -37.96 -7.70
C THR A 246 -18.88 -36.58 -8.09
N GLN A 247 -18.84 -36.26 -9.39
CA GLN A 247 -18.26 -35.00 -9.88
C GLN A 247 -19.03 -33.77 -9.40
N ILE A 248 -20.35 -33.88 -9.25
CA ILE A 248 -21.20 -32.78 -8.79
C ILE A 248 -20.89 -32.48 -7.32
N LYS A 249 -20.75 -33.51 -6.48
CA LYS A 249 -20.41 -33.34 -5.06
C LYS A 249 -19.01 -32.78 -4.85
N GLU A 250 -18.05 -33.25 -5.63
CA GLU A 250 -16.68 -32.69 -5.60
C GLU A 250 -16.65 -31.23 -6.05
N SER A 251 -17.38 -30.87 -7.12
CA SER A 251 -17.49 -29.50 -7.60
C SER A 251 -18.20 -28.57 -6.61
N GLU A 252 -19.24 -29.04 -5.92
CA GLU A 252 -19.96 -28.29 -4.88
C GLU A 252 -19.04 -27.99 -3.68
N ALA A 253 -18.31 -28.99 -3.22
CA ALA A 253 -17.36 -28.84 -2.12
C ALA A 253 -16.20 -27.89 -2.48
N GLU A 254 -15.71 -27.92 -3.72
CA GLU A 254 -14.68 -26.99 -4.19
C GLU A 254 -15.21 -25.56 -4.28
N ALA A 255 -16.41 -25.35 -4.82
CA ALA A 255 -17.03 -24.03 -4.91
C ALA A 255 -17.26 -23.39 -3.53
N LEU A 256 -17.72 -24.17 -2.55
CA LEU A 256 -17.87 -23.71 -1.16
C LEU A 256 -16.53 -23.30 -0.55
N ARG A 257 -15.46 -24.10 -0.78
CA ARG A 257 -14.12 -23.79 -0.28
C ARG A 257 -13.56 -22.52 -0.92
N GLN A 258 -13.74 -22.33 -2.23
CA GLN A 258 -13.35 -21.11 -2.93
C GLN A 258 -14.11 -19.88 -2.42
N HIS A 259 -15.42 -20.01 -2.18
CA HIS A 259 -16.23 -18.93 -1.62
C HIS A 259 -15.75 -18.51 -0.22
N GLU A 260 -15.40 -19.49 0.64
CA GLU A 260 -14.89 -19.21 1.98
C GLU A 260 -13.52 -18.50 1.94
N ILE A 261 -12.62 -18.93 1.05
CA ILE A 261 -11.33 -18.25 0.80
C ILE A 261 -11.55 -16.83 0.27
N MET A 262 -12.44 -16.64 -0.71
CA MET A 262 -12.77 -15.31 -1.25
C MET A 262 -13.34 -14.39 -0.18
N ALA A 263 -14.24 -14.90 0.66
CA ALA A 263 -14.82 -14.12 1.76
C ALA A 263 -13.77 -13.75 2.82
N GLN A 264 -12.83 -14.64 3.12
CA GLN A 264 -11.72 -14.32 4.01
C GLN A 264 -10.77 -13.29 3.40
N ALA A 265 -10.35 -13.47 2.16
CA ALA A 265 -9.50 -12.51 1.44
C ALA A 265 -10.17 -11.12 1.34
N ALA A 266 -11.48 -11.08 1.12
CA ALA A 266 -12.27 -9.86 1.11
C ALA A 266 -12.23 -9.12 2.46
N ARG A 267 -12.39 -9.84 3.58
CA ARG A 267 -12.29 -9.25 4.94
C ARG A 267 -10.88 -8.74 5.25
N GLU A 268 -9.85 -9.50 4.89
CA GLU A 268 -8.46 -9.08 5.06
C GLU A 268 -8.16 -7.81 4.25
N ALA A 269 -8.60 -7.77 2.99
CA ALA A 269 -8.47 -6.60 2.14
C ALA A 269 -9.26 -5.39 2.68
N GLU A 270 -10.41 -5.60 3.33
CA GLU A 270 -11.22 -4.53 3.92
C GLU A 270 -10.51 -3.86 5.09
N THR A 271 -9.92 -4.67 5.98
CA THR A 271 -9.08 -4.18 7.08
C THR A 271 -7.90 -3.38 6.55
N ILE A 272 -7.17 -3.90 5.56
CA ILE A 272 -6.03 -3.20 4.94
C ILE A 272 -6.48 -1.87 4.31
N ALA A 273 -7.61 -1.85 3.61
CA ALA A 273 -8.16 -0.63 3.02
C ALA A 273 -8.58 0.39 4.10
N GLY A 274 -9.07 -0.07 5.25
CA GLY A 274 -9.36 0.77 6.41
C GLY A 274 -8.10 1.40 7.02
N GLU A 275 -7.08 0.58 7.29
CA GLU A 275 -5.80 1.04 7.84
C GLU A 275 -5.08 2.01 6.90
N LEU A 276 -5.12 1.75 5.58
CA LEU A 276 -4.52 2.63 4.57
C LEU A 276 -5.20 4.01 4.53
N ASP A 277 -6.53 4.06 4.66
CA ASP A 277 -7.32 5.29 4.67
C ASP A 277 -6.99 6.13 5.93
N GLU A 278 -6.97 5.49 7.12
CA GLU A 278 -6.58 6.15 8.36
C GLU A 278 -5.14 6.68 8.32
N ALA A 279 -4.20 5.88 7.82
CA ALA A 279 -2.81 6.28 7.67
C ALA A 279 -2.65 7.46 6.68
N SER A 280 -3.41 7.45 5.58
CA SER A 280 -3.41 8.54 4.59
C SER A 280 -3.92 9.85 5.19
N VAL A 281 -5.01 9.81 5.96
CA VAL A 281 -5.54 11.00 6.66
C VAL A 281 -4.55 11.54 7.70
N ALA A 282 -3.94 10.65 8.48
CA ALA A 282 -2.95 11.05 9.47
C ALA A 282 -1.73 11.71 8.82
N LEU A 283 -1.24 11.14 7.71
CA LEU A 283 -0.10 11.65 6.97
C LEU A 283 -0.44 12.97 6.26
N ALA A 284 -1.66 13.15 5.74
CA ALA A 284 -2.11 14.39 5.12
C ALA A 284 -2.05 15.56 6.10
N ARG A 285 -2.45 15.34 7.36
CA ARG A 285 -2.31 16.35 8.42
C ARG A 285 -0.85 16.74 8.67
N THR A 286 0.05 15.76 8.69
CA THR A 286 1.49 16.02 8.88
C THR A 286 2.10 16.77 7.68
N VAL A 287 1.68 16.45 6.47
CA VAL A 287 2.09 17.15 5.24
C VAL A 287 1.63 18.62 5.27
N ASP A 288 0.37 18.87 5.63
CA ASP A 288 -0.15 20.25 5.75
C ASP A 288 0.57 21.05 6.86
N GLU A 289 0.90 20.40 7.98
CA GLU A 289 1.66 21.02 9.07
C GLU A 289 3.09 21.37 8.65
N ALA A 290 3.77 20.46 7.94
CA ALA A 290 5.11 20.68 7.40
C ALA A 290 5.13 21.76 6.29
N GLY A 291 4.09 21.79 5.44
CA GLY A 291 3.91 22.84 4.43
C GLY A 291 3.79 24.22 5.07
N ARG A 292 2.90 24.37 6.06
CA ARG A 292 2.78 25.62 6.85
C ARG A 292 4.07 25.99 7.58
N GLY A 293 4.77 25.00 8.15
CA GLY A 293 6.06 25.22 8.81
C GLY A 293 7.10 25.80 7.85
N SER A 294 7.12 25.31 6.62
CA SER A 294 8.01 25.78 5.55
C SER A 294 7.70 27.22 5.15
N ASP A 295 6.42 27.58 5.02
CA ASP A 295 6.00 28.97 4.74
C ASP A 295 6.44 29.93 5.85
N ILE A 296 6.24 29.56 7.11
CA ILE A 296 6.67 30.37 8.26
C ILE A 296 8.20 30.54 8.26
N GLN A 297 8.95 29.48 7.97
CA GLN A 297 10.41 29.54 7.91
C GLN A 297 10.88 30.48 6.78
N ARG A 298 10.13 30.53 5.67
CA ARG A 298 10.38 31.46 4.56
C ARG A 298 10.18 32.91 4.96
N ASP A 299 9.09 33.21 5.66
CA ASP A 299 8.82 34.56 6.17
C ASP A 299 9.90 35.01 7.16
N ARG A 300 10.30 34.12 8.09
CA ARG A 300 11.39 34.38 9.05
C ARG A 300 12.74 34.58 8.37
N ALA A 301 13.01 33.85 7.29
CA ALA A 301 14.21 34.06 6.48
C ALA A 301 14.17 35.46 5.83
N GLY A 302 13.03 35.88 5.28
CA GLY A 302 12.87 37.24 4.73
C GLY A 302 13.08 38.35 5.76
N GLU A 303 12.51 38.21 6.96
CA GLU A 303 12.75 39.13 8.09
C GLU A 303 14.24 39.19 8.46
N THR A 304 14.89 38.03 8.54
CA THR A 304 16.32 37.93 8.87
C THR A 304 17.19 38.56 7.79
N ALA A 305 16.89 38.34 6.52
CA ALA A 305 17.61 38.95 5.40
C ALA A 305 17.54 40.48 5.46
N THR A 306 16.34 41.02 5.70
CA THR A 306 16.15 42.48 5.86
C THR A 306 16.96 43.02 7.05
N ALA A 307 16.96 42.31 8.17
CA ALA A 307 17.76 42.69 9.35
C ALA A 307 19.28 42.64 9.05
N MET A 308 19.73 41.69 8.24
CA MET A 308 21.13 41.60 7.82
C MET A 308 21.53 42.72 6.86
N GLU A 309 20.64 43.16 5.96
CA GLU A 309 20.87 44.35 5.12
C GLU A 309 21.07 45.61 5.98
N GLN A 310 20.21 45.81 6.98
CA GLN A 310 20.35 46.92 7.93
C GLN A 310 21.62 46.82 8.77
N MET A 311 21.99 45.59 9.19
CA MET A 311 23.24 45.33 9.90
C MET A 311 24.46 45.70 9.05
N ASN A 312 24.51 45.27 7.79
CA ASN A 312 25.59 45.61 6.87
C ASN A 312 25.72 47.13 6.66
N ALA A 313 24.60 47.84 6.51
CA ALA A 313 24.61 49.30 6.41
C ALA A 313 25.22 49.96 7.66
N THR A 314 24.84 49.46 8.84
CA THR A 314 25.33 49.97 10.13
C THR A 314 26.82 49.67 10.33
N VAL A 315 27.26 48.46 9.96
CA VAL A 315 28.68 48.06 10.05
C VAL A 315 29.56 48.94 9.15
N LEU A 316 29.11 49.24 7.93
CA LEU A 316 29.81 50.17 7.04
C LEU A 316 29.89 51.58 7.61
N GLU A 317 28.83 52.04 8.28
CA GLU A 317 28.82 53.33 8.97
C GLU A 317 29.80 53.35 10.15
N VAL A 318 29.84 52.29 10.96
CA VAL A 318 30.81 52.13 12.05
C VAL A 318 32.24 52.13 11.53
N ALA A 319 32.52 51.40 10.43
CA ALA A 319 33.84 51.38 9.81
C ALA A 319 34.27 52.77 9.32
N ARG A 320 33.36 53.53 8.69
CA ARG A 320 33.62 54.93 8.27
C ARG A 320 33.88 55.84 9.47
N ASN A 321 33.03 55.77 10.49
CA ASN A 321 33.19 56.57 11.71
C ASN A 321 34.50 56.25 12.44
N ALA A 322 34.94 54.98 12.45
CA ALA A 322 36.24 54.60 12.96
C ALA A 322 37.38 55.20 12.12
N SER A 323 37.29 55.14 10.79
CA SER A 323 38.28 55.78 9.92
C SER A 323 38.40 57.29 10.19
N ASP A 324 37.27 58.00 10.28
CA ASP A 324 37.24 59.45 10.55
C ASP A 324 37.77 59.77 11.95
N ALA A 325 37.42 58.98 12.96
CA ALA A 325 37.97 59.13 14.30
C ALA A 325 39.49 58.89 14.35
N SER A 326 40.01 58.00 13.49
CA SER A 326 41.44 57.73 13.41
C SER A 326 42.19 58.93 12.83
N ILE A 327 41.65 59.55 11.78
CA ILE A 327 42.19 60.78 11.19
C ILE A 327 42.19 61.90 12.22
N ASN A 328 41.06 62.11 12.92
CA ASN A 328 40.96 63.13 13.97
C ASN A 328 41.95 62.90 15.11
N ALA A 329 42.20 61.65 15.50
CA ALA A 329 43.19 61.33 16.51
C ALA A 329 44.62 61.66 16.02
N ASP A 330 44.94 61.42 14.75
CA ASP A 330 46.24 61.80 14.19
C ASP A 330 46.43 63.32 14.16
N ASP A 331 45.39 64.07 13.78
CA ASP A 331 45.39 65.54 13.82
C ASP A 331 45.58 66.07 15.25
N MET A 332 44.87 65.49 16.23
CA MET A 332 45.05 65.85 17.65
C MET A 332 46.46 65.55 18.16
N ARG A 333 47.10 64.48 17.67
CA ARG A 333 48.49 64.16 18.01
C ARG A 333 49.43 65.25 17.50
N ASN A 334 49.26 65.68 16.25
CA ASN A 334 50.06 66.75 15.66
C ASN A 334 49.90 68.07 16.44
N LEU A 335 48.67 68.42 16.82
CA LEU A 335 48.40 69.61 17.64
C LEU A 335 49.03 69.52 19.04
N ALA A 336 49.03 68.33 19.66
CA ALA A 336 49.69 68.12 20.94
C ALA A 336 51.22 68.25 20.83
N ASP A 337 51.81 67.73 19.74
CA ASP A 337 53.25 67.87 19.46
C ASP A 337 53.65 69.34 19.26
N GLU A 338 52.88 70.08 18.47
CA GLU A 338 53.07 71.53 18.29
C GLU A 338 52.91 72.30 19.62
N GLY A 339 51.88 71.96 20.40
CA GLY A 339 51.65 72.56 21.72
C GLY A 339 52.80 72.29 22.70
N ALA A 340 53.34 71.07 22.71
CA ALA A 340 54.47 70.71 23.55
C ALA A 340 55.73 71.51 23.16
N ALA A 341 56.00 71.64 21.86
CA ALA A 341 57.12 72.43 21.34
C ALA A 341 56.97 73.92 21.68
N LEU A 342 55.76 74.48 21.61
CA LEU A 342 55.49 75.87 22.00
C LEU A 342 55.73 76.09 23.49
N VAL A 343 55.28 75.18 24.35
CA VAL A 343 55.54 75.28 25.80
C VAL A 343 57.04 75.20 26.09
N GLU A 344 57.79 74.35 25.39
CA GLU A 344 59.25 74.29 25.53
C GLU A 344 59.91 75.63 25.15
N GLN A 345 59.45 76.28 24.08
CA GLN A 345 59.93 77.62 23.70
C GLN A 345 59.59 78.67 24.76
N VAL A 346 58.39 78.62 25.33
CA VAL A 346 57.98 79.53 26.43
C VAL A 346 58.86 79.34 27.66
N VAL A 347 59.16 78.09 28.06
CA VAL A 347 60.05 77.80 29.19
C VAL A 347 61.44 78.39 28.95
N ARG A 348 62.01 78.24 27.74
CA ARG A 348 63.30 78.83 27.39
C ARG A 348 63.26 80.36 27.47
N ALA A 349 62.24 81.00 26.91
CA ALA A 349 62.09 82.45 26.97
C ALA A 349 61.94 82.97 28.41
N ILE A 350 61.20 82.27 29.27
CA ILE A 350 61.07 82.62 30.70
C ILE A 350 62.44 82.51 31.40
N GLN A 351 63.22 81.47 31.08
CA GLN A 351 64.55 81.29 31.64
C GLN A 351 65.51 82.41 31.23
N GLU A 352 65.49 82.84 29.96
CA GLU A 352 66.26 83.99 29.48
C GLU A 352 65.89 85.29 30.22
N VAL A 353 64.59 85.53 30.45
CA VAL A 353 64.12 86.68 31.24
C VAL A 353 64.55 86.58 32.71
N GLY A 354 64.63 85.36 33.25
CA GLY A 354 65.19 85.07 34.57
C GLY A 354 66.66 85.48 34.68
N GLU A 355 67.49 85.02 33.74
CA GLU A 355 68.92 85.37 33.68
C GLU A 355 69.14 86.88 33.55
N GLN A 356 68.32 87.55 32.72
CA GLN A 356 68.40 89.00 32.54
C GLN A 356 68.00 89.76 33.81
N SER A 357 67.03 89.24 34.57
CA SER A 357 66.58 89.81 35.84
C SER A 357 67.61 89.63 36.96
N GLU A 358 68.30 88.48 37.01
CA GLU A 358 69.45 88.26 37.90
C GLU A 358 70.60 89.23 37.57
N SER A 359 70.93 89.40 36.29
CA SER A 359 71.95 90.36 35.85
C SER A 359 71.59 91.81 36.22
N LEU A 360 70.31 92.18 36.14
CA LEU A 360 69.82 93.50 36.57
C LEU A 360 69.97 93.69 38.09
N LYS A 361 69.66 92.66 38.88
CA LYS A 361 69.84 92.67 40.34
C LYS A 361 71.30 92.94 40.71
N ASP A 362 72.24 92.26 40.07
CA ASP A 362 73.67 92.45 40.27
C ASP A 362 74.13 93.86 39.88
N SER A 363 73.64 94.37 38.75
CA SER A 363 73.93 95.73 38.27
C SER A 363 73.43 96.80 39.25
N MET A 364 72.25 96.61 39.83
CA MET A 364 71.69 97.50 40.86
C MET A 364 72.50 97.43 42.17
N ALA A 365 72.94 96.24 42.58
CA ALA A 365 73.81 96.08 43.75
C ALA A 365 75.15 96.81 43.56
N HIS A 366 75.72 96.75 42.35
CA HIS A 366 76.93 97.51 42.02
C HIS A 366 76.69 99.03 42.06
N LEU A 367 75.57 99.51 41.51
CA LEU A 367 75.20 100.93 41.54
C LEU A 367 74.99 101.44 42.98
N ASP A 368 74.36 100.66 43.86
CA ASP A 368 74.22 101.00 45.28
C ASP A 368 75.60 101.17 45.95
N GLY A 369 76.53 100.26 45.67
CA GLY A 369 77.92 100.34 46.12
C GLY A 369 78.66 101.59 45.62
N GLN A 370 78.55 101.91 44.33
CA GLN A 370 79.14 103.12 43.75
C GLN A 370 78.55 104.40 44.36
N THR A 371 77.23 104.44 44.51
CA THR A 371 76.50 105.57 45.10
C THR A 371 76.91 105.81 46.55
N LYS A 372 77.12 104.73 47.32
CA LYS A 372 77.67 104.80 48.69
C LYS A 372 79.07 105.39 48.73
N ASN A 373 79.95 104.97 47.82
CA ASN A 373 81.32 105.49 47.73
C ASN A 373 81.33 106.99 47.38
N ILE A 374 80.47 107.43 46.44
CA ILE A 374 80.32 108.85 46.11
C ILE A 374 79.83 109.64 47.34
N GLY A 375 78.85 109.11 48.08
CA GLY A 375 78.39 109.73 49.32
C GLY A 375 79.51 109.95 50.34
N THR A 376 80.42 108.97 50.50
CA THR A 376 81.61 109.13 51.36
C THR A 376 82.56 110.22 50.85
N ILE A 377 82.78 110.31 49.54
CA ILE A 377 83.61 111.37 48.96
C ILE A 377 82.96 112.74 49.17
N MET A 378 81.64 112.86 48.96
CA MET A 378 80.93 114.13 49.18
C MET A 378 81.02 114.59 50.64
N GLN A 379 80.96 113.67 51.60
CA GLN A 379 81.18 114.01 53.01
C GLN A 379 82.56 114.60 53.25
N VAL A 380 83.61 114.01 52.66
CA VAL A 380 84.98 114.54 52.77
C VAL A 380 85.10 115.93 52.12
N ILE A 381 84.44 116.17 50.98
CA ILE A 381 84.44 117.49 50.33
C ILE A 381 83.69 118.52 51.18
N ASP A 382 82.55 118.15 51.77
CA ASP A 382 81.80 119.01 52.68
C ASP A 382 82.65 119.40 53.90
N ASP A 383 83.34 118.42 54.49
CA ASP A 383 84.27 118.63 55.61
C ASP A 383 85.45 119.55 55.20
N ILE A 384 86.02 119.36 54.00
CA ILE A 384 87.09 120.24 53.47
C ILE A 384 86.56 121.66 53.22
N ALA A 385 85.35 121.79 52.69
CA ALA A 385 84.75 123.09 52.42
C ALA A 385 84.44 123.83 53.73
N ASP A 386 83.93 123.15 54.75
CA ASP A 386 83.72 123.71 56.09
C ASP A 386 85.04 124.13 56.75
N GLN A 387 86.09 123.29 56.67
CA GLN A 387 87.43 123.66 57.13
C GLN A 387 87.99 124.87 56.37
N THR A 388 87.79 124.93 55.06
CA THR A 388 88.22 126.06 54.21
C THR A 388 87.47 127.34 54.58
N ASN A 389 86.16 127.23 54.87
CA ASN A 389 85.33 128.33 55.33
C ASN A 389 85.84 128.87 56.68
N LEU A 390 86.17 127.99 57.63
CA LEU A 390 86.76 128.35 58.93
C LEU A 390 88.16 128.99 58.78
N LEU A 391 89.01 128.44 57.90
CA LEU A 391 90.33 129.01 57.61
C LEU A 391 90.22 130.40 56.98
N ALA A 392 89.30 130.57 56.03
CA ALA A 392 89.03 131.86 55.38
C ALA A 392 88.49 132.89 56.37
N LEU A 393 87.60 132.48 57.28
CA LEU A 393 87.11 133.33 58.37
C LEU A 393 88.25 133.78 59.28
N ASN A 394 89.13 132.86 59.71
CA ASN A 394 90.30 133.21 60.53
C ASN A 394 91.25 134.15 59.80
N ALA A 395 91.47 133.95 58.49
CA ALA A 395 92.28 134.83 57.66
C ALA A 395 91.65 136.23 57.49
N ALA A 396 90.32 136.32 57.34
CA ALA A 396 89.62 137.59 57.27
C ALA A 396 89.70 138.38 58.59
N ILE A 397 89.61 137.68 59.73
CA ILE A 397 89.79 138.27 61.07
C ILE A 397 91.22 138.83 61.22
N GLU A 398 92.25 138.07 60.85
CA GLU A 398 93.64 138.52 60.98
C GLU A 398 93.99 139.64 59.99
N ALA A 399 93.41 139.61 58.79
CA ALA A 399 93.53 140.69 57.81
C ALA A 399 92.87 142.00 58.29
N ALA A 400 91.71 141.92 58.95
CA ALA A 400 91.08 143.08 59.59
C ALA A 400 91.94 143.63 60.74
N ARG A 401 92.63 142.74 61.49
CA ARG A 401 93.53 143.08 62.58
C ARG A 401 94.79 143.83 62.12
N ALA A 402 95.28 143.56 60.91
CA ALA A 402 96.42 144.23 60.29
C ALA A 402 96.10 145.63 59.70
N GLY A 403 94.84 146.09 59.76
CA GLY A 403 94.43 147.42 59.32
C GLY A 403 94.60 147.67 57.82
N GLU A 404 95.10 148.85 57.43
CA GLU A 404 95.29 149.25 56.01
C GLU A 404 96.21 148.28 55.23
N ALA A 405 97.22 147.67 55.88
CA ALA A 405 98.13 146.72 55.23
C ALA A 405 97.47 145.37 54.90
N GLY A 406 96.40 145.00 55.62
CA GLY A 406 95.68 143.73 55.44
C GLY A 406 94.52 143.80 54.44
N ARG A 407 94.20 144.98 53.89
CA ARG A 407 92.99 145.20 53.09
C ARG A 407 92.89 144.30 51.84
N GLY A 408 94.01 144.06 51.16
CA GLY A 408 94.07 143.13 50.02
C GLY A 408 93.85 141.68 50.43
N PHE A 409 94.39 141.26 51.57
CA PHE A 409 94.20 139.92 52.12
C PHE A 409 92.77 139.68 52.62
N ALA A 410 92.11 140.69 53.19
CA ALA A 410 90.73 140.59 53.64
C ALA A 410 89.77 140.29 52.48
N VAL A 411 89.97 140.93 51.31
CA VAL A 411 89.15 140.68 50.11
C VAL A 411 89.35 139.25 49.60
N VAL A 412 90.58 138.74 49.58
CA VAL A 412 90.86 137.36 49.19
C VAL A 412 90.24 136.37 50.17
N ALA A 413 90.36 136.61 51.47
CA ALA A 413 89.77 135.77 52.50
C ALA A 413 88.24 135.71 52.41
N ASP A 414 87.56 136.83 52.18
CA ASP A 414 86.11 136.85 51.95
C ASP A 414 85.69 136.14 50.66
N GLU A 415 86.49 136.21 49.58
CA GLU A 415 86.19 135.49 48.34
C GLU A 415 86.39 133.97 48.50
N VAL A 416 87.42 133.54 49.25
CA VAL A 416 87.62 132.12 49.61
C VAL A 416 86.47 131.64 50.51
N ARG A 417 86.01 132.47 51.46
CA ARG A 417 84.86 132.15 52.33
C ARG A 417 83.59 131.92 51.51
N LYS A 418 83.27 132.83 50.59
CA LYS A 418 82.12 132.67 49.67
C LYS A 418 82.26 131.45 48.77
N LEU A 419 83.47 131.13 48.30
CA LEU A 419 83.70 129.94 47.49
C LEU A 419 83.49 128.66 48.31
N ALA A 420 83.92 128.65 49.57
CA ALA A 420 83.69 127.56 50.50
C ALA A 420 82.18 127.37 50.80
N GLU A 421 81.45 128.45 51.10
CA GLU A 421 79.98 128.44 51.28
C GLU A 421 79.23 127.92 50.04
N LYS A 422 79.64 128.34 48.83
CA LYS A 422 79.10 127.81 47.56
C LYS A 422 79.42 126.33 47.38
N THR A 423 80.64 125.90 47.76
CA THR A 423 81.04 124.49 47.70
C THR A 423 80.19 123.64 48.65
N MET A 424 79.98 124.08 49.88
CA MET A 424 79.12 123.41 50.87
C MET A 424 77.64 123.33 50.41
N THR A 425 77.17 124.32 49.66
CA THR A 425 75.81 124.29 49.09
C THR A 425 75.73 123.26 47.97
N ALA A 426 76.71 123.25 47.06
CA ALA A 426 76.77 122.31 45.95
C ALA A 426 76.97 120.86 46.44
N THR A 427 77.79 120.61 47.47
CA THR A 427 77.96 119.28 48.07
C THR A 427 76.65 118.75 48.66
N LYS A 428 75.86 119.59 49.30
CA LYS A 428 74.52 119.22 49.82
C LYS A 428 73.53 118.90 48.71
N GLU A 429 73.54 119.65 47.60
CA GLU A 429 72.70 119.35 46.44
C GLU A 429 73.09 118.00 45.81
N VAL A 430 74.39 117.71 45.70
CA VAL A 430 74.88 116.41 45.21
C VAL A 430 74.55 115.28 46.20
N ASP A 431 74.69 115.48 47.52
CA ASP A 431 74.29 114.49 48.53
C ASP A 431 72.79 114.16 48.42
N ALA A 432 71.94 115.17 48.23
CA ALA A 432 70.50 114.97 48.01
C ALA A 432 70.23 114.14 46.74
N ALA A 433 70.92 114.44 45.63
CA ALA A 433 70.81 113.66 44.40
C ALA A 433 71.27 112.21 44.57
N ILE A 434 72.39 111.98 45.28
CA ILE A 434 72.93 110.66 45.59
C ILE A 434 71.97 109.86 46.48
N ARG A 435 71.34 110.50 47.48
CA ARG A 435 70.28 109.85 48.28
C ARG A 435 69.07 109.46 47.44
N SER A 436 68.66 110.31 46.51
CA SER A 436 67.55 110.02 45.59
C SER A 436 67.87 108.84 44.67
N ILE A 437 69.07 108.82 44.06
CA ILE A 437 69.56 107.68 43.27
C ILE A 437 69.53 106.41 44.10
N ARG A 438 70.05 106.45 45.33
CA ARG A 438 70.08 105.28 46.22
C ARG A 438 68.68 104.77 46.56
N SER A 439 67.72 105.66 46.79
CA SER A 439 66.32 105.28 47.02
C SER A 439 65.76 104.56 45.80
N GLY A 440 65.92 105.14 44.60
CA GLY A 440 65.46 104.54 43.34
C GLY A 440 66.13 103.19 43.04
N THR A 441 67.44 103.06 43.30
CA THR A 441 68.15 101.78 43.18
C THR A 441 67.57 100.72 44.12
N ARG A 442 67.28 101.07 45.38
CA ARG A 442 66.70 100.13 46.35
C ARG A 442 65.28 99.71 45.96
N GLU A 443 64.46 100.63 45.46
CA GLU A 443 63.13 100.32 44.92
C GLU A 443 63.23 99.37 43.71
N ASN A 444 64.16 99.61 42.80
CA ASN A 444 64.40 98.72 41.65
C ASN A 444 64.89 97.33 42.05
N VAL A 445 65.72 97.21 43.10
CA VAL A 445 66.12 95.89 43.64
C VAL A 445 64.90 95.11 44.11
N VAL A 446 64.02 95.73 44.91
CA VAL A 446 62.80 95.07 45.39
C VAL A 446 61.89 94.66 44.22
N ALA A 447 61.71 95.54 43.23
CA ALA A 447 60.92 95.21 42.05
C ALA A 447 61.53 94.05 41.24
N THR A 448 62.86 93.99 41.15
CA THR A 448 63.58 92.90 40.46
C THR A 448 63.47 91.59 41.22
N GLU A 449 63.53 91.60 42.56
CA GLU A 449 63.30 90.41 43.39
C GLU A 449 61.88 89.85 43.20
N SER A 450 60.86 90.70 43.20
CA SER A 450 59.49 90.28 42.87
C SER A 450 59.35 89.74 41.44
N ALA A 451 60.09 90.30 40.48
CA ALA A 451 60.11 89.77 39.11
C ALA A 451 60.71 88.36 39.05
N VAL A 452 61.80 88.09 39.77
CA VAL A 452 62.43 86.76 39.86
C VAL A 452 61.45 85.73 40.47
N GLU A 453 60.74 86.08 41.55
CA GLU A 453 59.71 85.22 42.14
C GLU A 453 58.58 84.90 41.14
N ALA A 454 58.10 85.90 40.39
CA ALA A 454 57.08 85.72 39.37
C ALA A 454 57.56 84.84 38.19
N ILE A 455 58.83 84.95 37.81
CA ILE A 455 59.47 84.12 36.76
C ILE A 455 59.57 82.66 37.21
N GLN A 456 59.93 82.40 38.48
CA GLN A 456 59.97 81.04 39.03
C GLN A 456 58.58 80.40 39.02
N ALA A 457 57.56 81.13 39.50
CA ALA A 457 56.18 80.65 39.46
C ALA A 457 55.69 80.40 38.02
N SER A 458 56.05 81.29 37.07
CA SER A 458 55.69 81.13 35.65
C SER A 458 56.36 79.91 35.02
N THR A 459 57.62 79.63 35.38
CA THR A 459 58.35 78.42 34.95
C THR A 459 57.67 77.15 35.44
N GLU A 460 57.26 77.11 36.71
CA GLU A 460 56.54 75.96 37.27
C GLU A 460 55.21 75.72 36.55
N LEU A 461 54.42 76.77 36.32
CA LEU A 461 53.15 76.69 35.60
C LEU A 461 53.34 76.21 34.16
N ALA A 462 54.34 76.74 33.44
CA ALA A 462 54.68 76.30 32.09
C ALA A 462 55.11 74.82 32.07
N GLY A 463 55.91 74.38 33.04
CA GLY A 463 56.31 72.98 33.19
C GLY A 463 55.10 72.04 33.37
N ARG A 464 54.16 72.42 34.24
CA ARG A 464 52.91 71.67 34.46
C ARG A 464 51.99 71.65 33.23
N ALA A 465 51.94 72.74 32.47
CA ALA A 465 51.22 72.78 31.20
C ALA A 465 51.83 71.81 30.19
N GLY A 466 53.17 71.78 30.09
CA GLY A 466 53.89 70.84 29.23
C GLY A 466 53.66 69.37 29.61
N GLU A 467 53.61 69.05 30.89
CA GLU A 467 53.23 67.71 31.37
C GLU A 467 51.80 67.34 30.99
N SER A 468 50.85 68.27 31.13
CA SER A 468 49.45 68.05 30.75
C SER A 468 49.30 67.78 29.25
N ILE A 469 50.05 68.49 28.40
CA ILE A 469 50.06 68.25 26.94
C ILE A 469 50.63 66.86 26.62
N ARG A 470 51.69 66.41 27.30
CA ARG A 470 52.22 65.05 27.13
C ARG A 470 51.19 63.97 27.52
N ASN A 471 50.43 64.19 28.59
CA ASN A 471 49.36 63.27 28.98
C ASN A 471 48.23 63.22 27.94
N ILE A 472 47.89 64.36 27.32
CA ILE A 472 46.94 64.42 26.19
C ILE A 472 47.48 63.61 25.01
N GLN A 473 48.74 63.82 24.62
CA GLN A 473 49.41 63.08 23.54
C GLN A 473 49.31 61.56 23.75
N GLN A 474 49.61 61.07 24.95
CA GLN A 474 49.49 59.64 25.28
C GLN A 474 48.04 59.14 25.18
N SER A 475 47.07 59.93 25.65
CA SER A 475 45.65 59.57 25.58
C SER A 475 45.14 59.51 24.14
N VAL A 476 45.63 60.38 23.27
CA VAL A 476 45.33 60.39 21.83
C VAL A 476 45.87 59.14 21.14
N ILE A 477 47.10 58.71 21.47
CA ILE A 477 47.67 57.46 20.94
C ILE A 477 46.81 56.27 21.32
N GLN A 478 46.42 56.17 22.59
CA GLN A 478 45.55 55.09 23.07
C GLN A 478 44.18 55.10 22.36
N THR A 479 43.63 56.30 22.13
CA THR A 479 42.37 56.47 21.38
C THR A 479 42.51 55.98 19.95
N ALA A 480 43.61 56.32 19.26
CA ALA A 480 43.87 55.86 17.89
C ALA A 480 43.96 54.33 17.80
N ASP A 481 44.60 53.67 18.77
CA ASP A 481 44.67 52.20 18.83
C ASP A 481 43.31 51.54 19.08
N GLN A 482 42.48 52.13 19.95
CA GLN A 482 41.10 51.67 20.17
C GLN A 482 40.26 51.80 18.90
N VAL A 483 40.37 52.94 18.21
CA VAL A 483 39.68 53.17 16.94
C VAL A 483 40.09 52.15 15.88
N ARG A 484 41.38 51.82 15.78
CA ARG A 484 41.86 50.77 14.87
C ARG A 484 41.24 49.42 15.20
N SER A 485 41.11 49.09 16.49
CA SER A 485 40.46 47.85 16.93
C SER A 485 38.97 47.82 16.57
N ILE A 486 38.27 48.95 16.65
CA ILE A 486 36.87 49.08 16.21
C ILE A 486 36.77 48.84 14.69
N ALA A 487 37.69 49.39 13.90
CA ALA A 487 37.70 49.17 12.46
C ALA A 487 37.87 47.69 12.10
N THR A 488 38.82 46.98 12.74
CA THR A 488 38.99 45.53 12.56
C THR A 488 37.74 44.75 12.97
N ALA A 489 37.13 45.09 14.11
CA ALA A 489 35.88 44.44 14.54
C ALA A 489 34.72 44.67 13.55
N ALA A 490 34.64 45.86 12.94
CA ALA A 490 33.64 46.15 11.91
C ALA A 490 33.88 45.31 10.64
N GLU A 491 35.12 45.11 10.21
CA GLU A 491 35.45 44.22 9.09
C GLU A 491 35.04 42.76 9.37
N GLU A 492 35.35 42.25 10.57
CA GLU A 492 34.94 40.90 11.00
C GLU A 492 33.42 40.74 11.08
N GLN A 493 32.72 41.77 11.58
CA GLN A 493 31.26 41.80 11.59
C GLN A 493 30.68 41.77 10.18
N SER A 494 31.25 42.52 9.23
CA SER A 494 30.80 42.51 7.84
C SER A 494 30.92 41.12 7.23
N ALA A 495 32.06 40.45 7.42
CA ALA A 495 32.26 39.08 6.94
C ALA A 495 31.25 38.09 7.56
N SER A 496 30.96 38.25 8.86
CA SER A 496 29.97 37.43 9.57
C SER A 496 28.54 37.69 9.06
N SER A 497 28.16 38.95 8.84
CA SER A 497 26.85 39.32 8.28
C SER A 497 26.64 38.76 6.88
N GLU A 498 27.67 38.74 6.02
CA GLU A 498 27.59 38.07 4.72
C GLU A 498 27.37 36.55 4.85
N GLN A 499 28.04 35.89 5.79
CA GLN A 499 27.84 34.46 6.03
C GLN A 499 26.40 34.16 6.49
N VAL A 500 25.86 34.99 7.39
CA VAL A 500 24.46 34.86 7.84
C VAL A 500 23.51 35.08 6.66
N THR A 501 23.74 36.10 5.83
CA THR A 501 22.92 36.38 4.64
C THR A 501 22.86 35.16 3.71
N ARG A 502 24.02 34.56 3.39
CA ARG A 502 24.08 33.34 2.57
C ARG A 502 23.35 32.16 3.21
N ALA A 503 23.49 31.98 4.52
CA ALA A 503 22.76 30.93 5.24
C ALA A 503 21.24 31.15 5.21
N THR A 504 20.80 32.41 5.31
CA THR A 504 19.38 32.79 5.21
C THR A 504 18.82 32.53 3.81
N GLU A 505 19.57 32.83 2.76
CA GLU A 505 19.19 32.49 1.37
C GLU A 505 19.05 30.98 1.16
N GLN A 506 19.95 30.18 1.74
CA GLN A 506 19.88 28.73 1.71
C GLN A 506 18.64 28.21 2.44
N ILE A 507 18.34 28.74 3.63
CA ILE A 507 17.12 28.40 4.37
C ILE A 507 15.88 28.71 3.53
N ASN A 508 15.82 29.90 2.91
CA ASN A 508 14.71 30.30 2.05
C ASN A 508 14.50 29.33 0.88
N THR A 509 15.60 28.88 0.26
CA THR A 509 15.58 27.90 -0.84
C THR A 509 15.05 26.54 -0.36
N ILE A 510 15.61 26.01 0.74
CA ILE A 510 15.21 24.73 1.33
C ILE A 510 13.73 24.75 1.76
N SER A 511 13.27 25.84 2.37
CA SER A 511 11.87 26.01 2.75
C SER A 511 10.95 26.03 1.52
N SER A 512 11.36 26.68 0.42
CA SER A 512 10.60 26.66 -0.83
C SER A 512 10.52 25.26 -1.45
N GLU A 513 11.62 24.51 -1.46
CA GLU A 513 11.66 23.13 -1.93
C GLU A 513 10.81 22.21 -1.06
N THR A 514 10.85 22.40 0.27
CA THR A 514 10.05 21.63 1.22
C THR A 514 8.56 21.91 1.02
N ALA A 515 8.16 23.18 0.88
CA ALA A 515 6.77 23.53 0.60
C ALA A 515 6.27 22.91 -0.72
N HIS A 516 7.11 22.88 -1.76
CA HIS A 516 6.79 22.22 -3.02
C HIS A 516 6.60 20.71 -2.86
N ALA A 517 7.55 20.04 -2.20
CA ALA A 517 7.48 18.60 -1.92
C ALA A 517 6.27 18.23 -1.05
N MET A 518 5.87 19.09 -0.11
CA MET A 518 4.64 18.89 0.66
C MET A 518 3.39 19.03 -0.21
N GLY A 519 3.39 19.93 -1.20
CA GLY A 519 2.34 20.00 -2.22
C GLY A 519 2.20 18.70 -3.01
N GLU A 520 3.30 18.14 -3.50
CA GLU A 520 3.28 16.85 -4.22
C GLU A 520 2.83 15.69 -3.32
N ALA A 521 3.32 15.64 -2.08
CA ALA A 521 2.92 14.62 -1.11
C ALA A 521 1.42 14.67 -0.80
N ARG A 522 0.83 15.87 -0.77
CA ARG A 522 -0.61 16.04 -0.58
C ARG A 522 -1.40 15.45 -1.74
N ASP A 523 -1.00 15.71 -2.99
CA ASP A 523 -1.64 15.16 -4.19
C ASP A 523 -1.58 13.62 -4.21
N ASP A 524 -0.44 13.04 -3.81
CA ASP A 524 -0.28 11.58 -3.72
C ASP A 524 -1.15 10.96 -2.61
N LEU A 525 -1.37 11.67 -1.50
CA LEU A 525 -2.26 11.20 -0.43
C LEU A 525 -3.74 11.23 -0.83
N GLU A 526 -4.15 12.24 -1.59
CA GLU A 526 -5.49 12.28 -2.19
C GLU A 526 -5.71 11.08 -3.13
N ARG A 527 -4.70 10.71 -3.91
CA ARG A 527 -4.71 9.50 -4.75
C ARG A 527 -4.79 8.21 -3.93
N LEU A 528 -4.02 8.09 -2.84
CA LEU A 528 -4.07 6.92 -1.95
C LEU A 528 -5.45 6.75 -1.30
N SER A 529 -6.06 7.84 -0.83
CA SER A 529 -7.42 7.80 -0.28
C SER A 529 -8.45 7.36 -1.33
N SER A 530 -8.32 7.85 -2.57
CA SER A 530 -9.18 7.40 -3.69
C SER A 530 -9.00 5.92 -4.03
N LEU A 531 -7.77 5.41 -4.01
CA LEU A 531 -7.46 3.99 -4.21
C LEU A 531 -8.02 3.12 -3.08
N ALA A 532 -7.87 3.55 -1.83
CA ALA A 532 -8.44 2.85 -0.67
C ALA A 532 -9.98 2.77 -0.75
N SER A 533 -10.63 3.87 -1.16
CA SER A 533 -12.07 3.92 -1.40
C SER A 533 -12.51 2.97 -2.53
N SER A 534 -11.78 2.96 -3.65
CA SER A 534 -12.03 2.06 -4.78
C SER A 534 -11.85 0.58 -4.39
N LEU A 535 -10.86 0.28 -3.54
CA LEU A 535 -10.63 -1.06 -3.00
C LEU A 535 -11.79 -1.50 -2.11
N LYS A 536 -12.29 -0.63 -1.21
CA LYS A 536 -13.48 -0.90 -0.38
C LYS A 536 -14.71 -1.22 -1.24
N GLU A 537 -14.93 -0.48 -2.33
CA GLU A 537 -16.04 -0.73 -3.26
C GLU A 537 -15.91 -2.09 -3.96
N LEU A 538 -14.72 -2.44 -4.43
CA LEU A 538 -14.46 -3.71 -5.11
C LEU A 538 -14.65 -4.90 -4.17
N ILE A 539 -14.23 -4.78 -2.91
CA ILE A 539 -14.46 -5.77 -1.85
C ILE A 539 -15.96 -5.94 -1.58
N GLY A 540 -16.71 -4.84 -1.48
CA GLY A 540 -18.16 -4.87 -1.29
C GLY A 540 -18.88 -5.67 -2.39
N ARG A 541 -18.40 -5.56 -3.64
CA ARG A 541 -18.89 -6.36 -4.77
C ARG A 541 -18.46 -7.83 -4.76
N MET A 542 -17.34 -8.18 -4.11
CA MET A 542 -16.90 -9.59 -3.98
C MET A 542 -17.65 -10.33 -2.88
N GLN A 543 -18.16 -9.61 -1.89
CA GLN A 543 -18.94 -10.15 -0.78
C GLN A 543 -20.44 -10.31 -1.11
N SER A 544 -20.93 -9.63 -2.15
CA SER A 544 -22.30 -9.73 -2.70
C SER A 544 -22.44 -10.85 -3.70
#